data_AF-A0A1G3ZAZ5-F1
#
_entry.id   AF-A0A1G3ZAZ5-F1
#
_cell.length_a   1.000
_cell.length_b   1.000
_cell.length_c   1.000
_cell.angle_alpha   90.00
_cell.angle_beta   90.00
_cell.angle_gamma   90.00
#
_symmetry.space_group_name_H-M   'P 1'
#
loop_
_entity.id
_entity.type
_entity.pdbx_description
1 polymer ?
#
loop_
_entity_poly.entity_id
_entity_poly.type
_entity_poly.pdbx_seq_one_letter_code
_entity_poly.pdbx_strand_id
1 'polypeptide(L)'
;MEKFRPYLLAGAILLGLTSFAYLRATNVDDLAEESSAKCVATENDSISADLITQKVREGAVLIEKEGEAAFPKFRGKDSSFIFSGTYIWIHSPDGLFVMHPVKPKLEGRESNKLRDVKGNYFIAEMNRKVKTDARGEAWVKYMWVKPGDNKPTEKMSFVKLVKNGNKEYIVGCGTHSIKIIAEVEKLYQPETIIAVAPETKDEAPTTAAPEKPAEVATPVVEPAKPADVAKPAEVAKPAEVAKPAEVAKPAEVAKPADVVAPVAEPAKPADVVAPVAEPAKPAEQPTQAPAQK
;
A
#
# COMPACT_ATOMS: atom_id res chain seq x y z
N MET A 1 0.63 -66.25 14.39
CA MET A 1 1.77 -65.82 13.56
C MET A 1 1.21 -64.92 12.45
N GLU A 2 0.65 -63.75 12.77
CA GLU A 2 1.37 -62.53 13.19
C GLU A 2 2.59 -62.24 12.32
N LYS A 3 2.41 -61.33 11.34
CA LYS A 3 3.42 -60.42 10.78
C LYS A 3 2.74 -59.52 9.74
N PHE A 4 1.87 -58.63 10.19
CA PHE A 4 1.43 -57.47 9.42
C PHE A 4 1.76 -56.22 10.24
N ARG A 5 2.40 -55.23 9.59
CA ARG A 5 2.72 -53.86 10.02
C ARG A 5 4.12 -53.65 10.62
N PRO A 6 5.03 -53.02 9.84
CA PRO A 6 5.64 -51.79 10.37
C PRO A 6 5.89 -50.67 9.32
N TYR A 7 5.05 -50.50 8.29
CA TYR A 7 5.27 -49.44 7.27
C TYR A 7 4.20 -48.34 7.20
N LEU A 8 3.13 -48.43 7.98
CA LEU A 8 2.05 -47.43 7.94
C LEU A 8 2.24 -46.25 8.92
N LEU A 9 3.27 -46.24 9.76
CA LEU A 9 3.51 -45.13 10.69
C LEU A 9 4.61 -44.13 10.26
N ALA A 10 5.43 -44.45 9.26
CA ALA A 10 6.52 -43.54 8.84
C ALA A 10 6.09 -42.49 7.80
N GLY A 11 5.02 -42.73 7.04
CA GLY A 11 4.54 -41.79 6.01
C GLY A 11 3.69 -40.62 6.53
N ALA A 12 3.13 -40.73 7.74
CA ALA A 12 2.19 -39.75 8.28
C ALA A 12 2.87 -38.59 9.03
N ILE A 13 4.14 -38.75 9.43
CA ILE A 13 4.86 -37.72 10.21
C ILE A 13 5.62 -36.75 9.28
N LEU A 14 6.00 -37.17 8.07
CA LEU A 14 6.70 -36.28 7.11
C LEU A 14 5.76 -35.36 6.31
N LEU A 15 4.46 -35.67 6.26
CA LEU A 15 3.43 -34.78 5.67
C LEU A 15 2.81 -33.81 6.70
N GLY A 16 3.02 -34.04 8.00
CA GLY A 16 2.51 -33.14 9.05
C GLY A 16 3.35 -31.88 9.24
N LEU A 17 4.66 -31.94 8.96
CA LEU A 17 5.58 -30.83 9.16
C LEU A 17 5.75 -29.92 7.93
N THR A 18 5.37 -30.36 6.74
CA THR A 18 5.33 -29.51 5.53
C THR A 18 4.04 -28.71 5.40
N SER A 19 2.94 -29.13 6.06
CA SER A 19 1.67 -28.41 6.02
C SER A 19 1.51 -27.32 7.10
N PHE A 20 2.30 -27.32 8.18
CA PHE A 20 2.18 -26.28 9.22
C PHE A 20 2.78 -24.92 8.81
N ALA A 21 3.60 -24.90 7.75
CA ALA A 21 4.14 -23.67 7.17
C ALA A 21 3.26 -23.07 6.05
N TYR A 22 2.19 -23.75 5.62
CA TYR A 22 1.54 -23.43 4.34
C TYR A 22 0.19 -22.69 4.44
N LEU A 23 -0.32 -22.40 5.62
CA LEU A 23 -1.54 -21.58 5.72
C LEU A 23 -1.54 -20.74 7.00
N ARG A 24 -0.62 -19.78 7.09
CA ARG A 24 -0.93 -18.58 7.88
C ARG A 24 -2.03 -17.89 7.09
N ALA A 25 -3.28 -17.96 7.55
CA ALA A 25 -4.29 -17.01 7.12
C ALA A 25 -3.68 -15.63 7.35
N THR A 26 -3.37 -14.91 6.27
CA THR A 26 -2.70 -13.62 6.37
C THR A 26 -3.65 -12.68 7.10
N ASN A 27 -3.28 -12.29 8.32
CA ASN A 27 -4.08 -11.34 9.07
C ASN A 27 -3.95 -9.96 8.42
N VAL A 28 -5.02 -9.17 8.47
CA VAL A 28 -5.06 -7.80 7.92
C VAL A 28 -4.01 -6.91 8.61
N ASP A 29 -3.69 -7.17 9.88
CA ASP A 29 -2.61 -6.46 10.58
C ASP A 29 -1.23 -6.79 10.01
N ASP A 30 -0.92 -8.07 9.75
CA ASP A 30 0.36 -8.48 9.13
C ASP A 30 0.51 -7.83 7.74
N LEU A 31 -0.56 -7.83 6.94
CA LEU A 31 -0.59 -7.16 5.65
C LEU A 31 -0.40 -5.64 5.78
N ALA A 32 -0.86 -5.03 6.88
CA ALA A 32 -0.68 -3.62 7.12
C ALA A 32 0.75 -3.25 7.50
N GLU A 33 1.41 -4.08 8.30
CA GLU A 33 2.84 -3.96 8.59
C GLU A 33 3.67 -4.10 7.30
N GLU A 34 3.39 -5.12 6.48
CA GLU A 34 4.04 -5.29 5.18
C GLU A 34 3.79 -4.10 4.24
N SER A 35 2.56 -3.59 4.22
CA SER A 35 2.18 -2.42 3.41
C SER A 35 2.95 -1.17 3.84
N SER A 36 3.04 -0.92 5.14
CA SER A 36 3.78 0.20 5.71
C SER A 36 5.28 0.08 5.40
N ALA A 37 5.85 -1.11 5.60
CA ALA A 37 7.25 -1.39 5.33
C ALA A 37 7.60 -1.14 3.85
N LYS A 38 6.73 -1.56 2.93
CA LYS A 38 6.94 -1.29 1.49
C LYS A 38 6.83 0.19 1.14
N CYS A 39 5.91 0.94 1.76
CA CYS A 39 5.89 2.40 1.58
C CYS A 39 7.23 3.01 1.98
N VAL A 40 7.75 2.67 3.16
CA VAL A 40 9.06 3.18 3.62
C VAL A 40 10.18 2.76 2.65
N ALA A 41 10.22 1.49 2.23
CA ALA A 41 11.27 0.98 1.35
C ALA A 41 11.29 1.63 -0.04
N THR A 42 10.14 2.09 -0.54
CA THR A 42 10.00 2.69 -1.88
C THR A 42 9.92 4.21 -1.84
N GLU A 43 10.12 4.86 -0.69
CA GLU A 43 9.85 6.30 -0.54
C GLU A 43 10.68 7.21 -1.44
N ASN A 44 11.85 6.74 -1.85
CA ASN A 44 12.80 7.48 -2.69
C ASN A 44 12.62 7.15 -4.18
N ASP A 45 11.71 6.24 -4.53
CA ASP A 45 11.37 5.97 -5.92
C ASP A 45 10.65 7.18 -6.53
N SER A 46 10.79 7.33 -7.85
CA SER A 46 10.18 8.45 -8.57
C SER A 46 8.64 8.43 -8.44
N ILE A 47 8.06 9.61 -8.25
CA ILE A 47 6.61 9.83 -8.22
C ILE A 47 6.24 11.04 -9.06
N SER A 48 5.09 10.97 -9.74
CA SER A 48 4.53 12.05 -10.54
C SER A 48 3.01 12.10 -10.38
N ALA A 49 2.40 13.22 -10.74
CA ALA A 49 0.94 13.34 -10.79
C ALA A 49 0.34 12.28 -11.74
N ASP A 50 0.95 12.07 -12.89
CA ASP A 50 0.50 11.08 -13.88
C ASP A 50 0.52 9.65 -13.33
N LEU A 51 1.60 9.24 -12.65
CA LEU A 51 1.69 7.91 -12.06
C LEU A 51 0.59 7.70 -10.99
N ILE A 52 0.32 8.72 -10.17
CA ILE A 52 -0.75 8.67 -9.17
C ILE A 52 -2.12 8.50 -9.86
N THR A 53 -2.44 9.35 -10.85
CA THR A 53 -3.72 9.25 -11.56
C THR A 53 -3.87 7.92 -12.29
N GLN A 54 -2.80 7.43 -12.91
CA GLN A 54 -2.76 6.13 -13.58
C GLN A 54 -3.08 5.01 -12.58
N LYS A 55 -2.39 4.96 -11.45
CA LYS A 55 -2.59 3.91 -10.43
C LYS A 55 -3.99 3.95 -9.82
N VAL A 56 -4.55 5.13 -9.56
CA VAL A 56 -5.94 5.27 -9.09
C VAL A 56 -6.93 4.76 -10.14
N ARG A 57 -6.73 5.09 -11.42
CA ARG A 57 -7.60 4.62 -12.51
C ARG A 57 -7.48 3.11 -12.72
N GLU A 58 -6.27 2.53 -12.65
CA GLU A 58 -6.05 1.09 -12.65
C GLU A 58 -6.77 0.41 -11.48
N GLY A 59 -6.67 0.98 -10.27
CA GLY A 59 -7.37 0.49 -9.09
C GLY A 59 -8.89 0.59 -9.24
N ALA A 60 -9.40 1.69 -9.81
CA ALA A 60 -10.81 1.87 -10.12
C ALA A 60 -11.31 0.79 -11.09
N VAL A 61 -10.57 0.50 -12.17
CA VAL A 61 -10.94 -0.58 -13.11
C VAL A 61 -11.00 -1.94 -12.41
N LEU A 62 -10.09 -2.24 -11.48
CA LEU A 62 -10.16 -3.47 -10.69
C LEU A 62 -11.41 -3.52 -9.81
N ILE A 63 -11.76 -2.41 -9.14
CA ILE A 63 -12.97 -2.31 -8.32
C ILE A 63 -14.23 -2.40 -9.16
N GLU A 64 -14.28 -1.77 -10.32
CA GLU A 64 -15.41 -1.87 -11.24
C GLU A 64 -15.66 -3.33 -11.67
N LYS A 65 -14.59 -4.09 -11.92
CA LYS A 65 -14.66 -5.49 -12.36
C LYS A 65 -14.96 -6.48 -11.24
N GLU A 66 -14.34 -6.31 -10.08
CA GLU A 66 -14.29 -7.34 -9.02
C GLU A 66 -14.96 -6.91 -7.71
N GLY A 67 -15.30 -5.63 -7.57
CA GLY A 67 -15.84 -5.07 -6.34
C GLY A 67 -14.89 -5.27 -5.16
N GLU A 68 -15.46 -5.66 -4.02
CA GLU A 68 -14.71 -5.88 -2.77
C GLU A 68 -13.70 -7.04 -2.88
N ALA A 69 -13.86 -7.96 -3.84
CA ALA A 69 -12.91 -9.06 -4.05
C ALA A 69 -11.52 -8.57 -4.49
N ALA A 70 -11.41 -7.34 -5.01
CA ALA A 70 -10.12 -6.72 -5.32
C ALA A 70 -9.40 -6.15 -4.09
N PHE A 71 -10.07 -5.97 -2.93
CA PHE A 71 -9.48 -5.33 -1.75
C PHE A 71 -8.14 -5.94 -1.29
N PRO A 72 -7.96 -7.28 -1.26
CA PRO A 72 -6.68 -7.88 -0.89
C PRO A 72 -5.52 -7.48 -1.82
N LYS A 73 -5.79 -7.15 -3.10
CA LYS A 73 -4.76 -6.79 -4.09
C LYS A 73 -4.09 -5.44 -3.80
N PHE A 74 -4.70 -4.60 -2.95
CA PHE A 74 -4.15 -3.30 -2.55
C PHE A 74 -3.31 -3.37 -1.27
N ARG A 75 -3.07 -4.58 -0.72
CA ARG A 75 -2.37 -4.79 0.55
C ARG A 75 -1.14 -5.67 0.40
N GLY A 76 -0.26 -5.57 1.38
CA GLY A 76 0.90 -6.43 1.53
C GLY A 76 2.06 -6.05 0.61
N LYS A 77 3.21 -6.64 0.88
CA LYS A 77 4.46 -6.33 0.17
C LYS A 77 4.40 -6.61 -1.34
N ASP A 78 3.52 -7.50 -1.78
CA ASP A 78 3.41 -7.88 -3.18
C ASP A 78 2.45 -6.98 -3.99
N SER A 79 1.73 -6.06 -3.33
CA SER A 79 0.80 -5.16 -4.03
C SER A 79 1.52 -4.17 -4.94
N SER A 80 1.16 -4.14 -6.22
CA SER A 80 1.63 -3.12 -7.17
C SER A 80 0.98 -1.75 -6.97
N PHE A 81 0.03 -1.64 -6.04
CA PHE A 81 -0.64 -0.40 -5.64
C PHE A 81 -0.06 0.22 -4.38
N ILE A 82 1.04 -0.35 -3.90
CA ILE A 82 1.94 0.26 -2.92
C ILE A 82 3.26 0.50 -3.64
N PHE A 83 3.59 1.77 -3.84
CA PHE A 83 4.68 2.21 -4.71
C PHE A 83 5.13 3.61 -4.31
N SER A 84 6.38 3.98 -4.56
CA SER A 84 6.90 5.34 -4.38
C SER A 84 6.51 6.02 -3.05
N GLY A 85 6.54 5.27 -1.95
CA GLY A 85 6.15 5.80 -0.64
C GLY A 85 4.66 6.01 -0.41
N THR A 86 3.81 5.55 -1.31
CA THR A 86 2.36 5.75 -1.28
C THR A 86 1.58 4.48 -1.56
N TYR A 87 0.25 4.58 -1.45
CA TYR A 87 -0.68 3.46 -1.46
C TYR A 87 -2.07 3.89 -1.93
N ILE A 88 -2.84 2.93 -2.42
CA ILE A 88 -4.29 3.08 -2.63
C ILE A 88 -5.05 2.88 -1.33
N TRP A 89 -6.06 3.71 -1.07
CA TRP A 89 -7.12 3.42 -0.11
C TRP A 89 -8.49 3.49 -0.80
N ILE A 90 -9.52 2.93 -0.14
CA ILE A 90 -10.89 2.96 -0.64
C ILE A 90 -11.84 3.36 0.47
N HIS A 91 -12.77 4.27 0.15
CA HIS A 91 -13.88 4.64 1.01
C HIS A 91 -15.20 4.69 0.22
N SER A 92 -16.33 4.59 0.92
CA SER A 92 -17.65 4.80 0.31
C SER A 92 -17.96 6.30 0.21
N PRO A 93 -18.86 6.71 -0.70
CA PRO A 93 -19.37 8.08 -0.77
C PRO A 93 -20.14 8.56 0.48
N ASP A 94 -20.52 7.62 1.36
CA ASP A 94 -21.12 7.88 2.67
C ASP A 94 -20.07 8.14 3.76
N GLY A 95 -18.78 8.11 3.41
CA GLY A 95 -17.69 8.36 4.32
C GLY A 95 -17.45 7.19 5.27
N LEU A 96 -17.31 5.98 4.74
CA LEU A 96 -16.76 4.84 5.48
C LEU A 96 -15.48 4.38 4.79
N PHE A 97 -14.37 4.27 5.52
CA PHE A 97 -13.22 3.53 4.98
C PHE A 97 -13.62 2.06 4.85
N VAL A 98 -13.48 1.51 3.65
CA VAL A 98 -13.79 0.09 3.37
C VAL A 98 -12.51 -0.74 3.16
N MET A 99 -11.40 -0.07 2.86
CA MET A 99 -10.08 -0.69 2.73
C MET A 99 -8.99 0.38 2.92
N HIS A 100 -8.10 0.18 3.89
CA HIS A 100 -6.91 1.00 4.05
C HIS A 100 -5.68 0.11 4.31
N PRO A 101 -4.66 0.10 3.43
CA PRO A 101 -3.58 -0.88 3.51
C PRO A 101 -2.70 -0.68 4.73
N VAL A 102 -2.40 0.56 5.14
CA VAL A 102 -1.50 0.86 6.27
C VAL A 102 -2.22 1.04 7.62
N LYS A 103 -3.51 1.38 7.62
CA LYS A 103 -4.28 1.74 8.83
C LYS A 103 -5.62 0.99 8.84
N PRO A 104 -5.62 -0.35 8.90
CA PRO A 104 -6.86 -1.13 8.81
C PRO A 104 -7.85 -0.83 9.93
N LYS A 105 -7.38 -0.36 11.07
CA LYS A 105 -8.24 0.13 12.17
C LYS A 105 -9.18 1.26 11.75
N LEU A 106 -8.92 1.98 10.64
CA LEU A 106 -9.85 3.00 10.11
C LEU A 106 -11.09 2.38 9.44
N GLU A 107 -11.05 1.11 9.06
CA GLU A 107 -12.13 0.46 8.32
C GLU A 107 -13.41 0.33 9.15
N GLY A 108 -14.54 0.55 8.50
CA GLY A 108 -15.86 0.57 9.15
C GLY A 108 -16.14 1.82 10.00
N ARG A 109 -15.18 2.75 10.14
CA ARG A 109 -15.38 4.00 10.89
C ARG A 109 -15.86 5.13 9.99
N GLU A 110 -16.73 5.96 10.55
CA GLU A 110 -17.19 7.20 9.93
C GLU A 110 -15.99 8.12 9.68
N SER A 111 -15.84 8.54 8.42
CA SER A 111 -14.71 9.30 7.91
C SER A 111 -15.10 10.67 7.38
N ASN A 112 -16.40 10.96 7.19
CA ASN A 112 -16.87 12.29 6.82
C ASN A 112 -16.62 13.35 7.92
N LYS A 113 -16.63 12.95 9.21
CA LYS A 113 -16.25 13.83 10.33
C LYS A 113 -14.76 13.79 10.66
N LEU A 114 -13.97 13.00 9.92
CA LEU A 114 -12.53 12.93 10.14
C LEU A 114 -11.90 14.27 9.72
N ARG A 115 -11.21 14.88 10.68
CA ARG A 115 -10.47 16.13 10.47
C ARG A 115 -8.98 15.86 10.43
N ASP A 116 -8.30 16.58 9.56
CA ASP A 116 -6.86 16.69 9.64
C ASP A 116 -6.43 17.64 10.79
N VAL A 117 -5.12 17.78 11.03
CA VAL A 117 -4.62 18.65 12.11
C VAL A 117 -4.86 20.15 11.89
N LYS A 118 -5.28 20.56 10.69
CA LYS A 118 -5.70 21.93 10.36
C LYS A 118 -7.22 22.11 10.48
N GLY A 119 -7.97 21.07 10.84
CA GLY A 119 -9.42 21.09 10.99
C GLY A 119 -10.21 20.79 9.70
N ASN A 120 -9.55 20.40 8.60
CA ASN A 120 -10.21 20.16 7.33
C ASN A 120 -10.92 18.80 7.30
N TYR A 121 -12.18 18.78 6.87
CA TYR A 121 -12.95 17.56 6.58
C TYR A 121 -12.60 17.01 5.19
N PHE A 122 -11.39 16.47 5.06
CA PHE A 122 -10.83 16.15 3.74
C PHE A 122 -11.56 15.01 3.00
N ILE A 123 -12.14 14.03 3.71
CA ILE A 123 -12.96 12.98 3.07
C ILE A 123 -14.29 13.55 2.57
N ALA A 124 -14.96 14.37 3.38
CA ALA A 124 -16.19 15.04 2.94
C ALA A 124 -15.94 15.91 1.70
N GLU A 125 -14.79 16.61 1.66
CA GLU A 125 -14.39 17.41 0.50
C GLU A 125 -14.08 16.55 -0.74
N MET A 126 -13.42 15.41 -0.57
CA MET A 126 -13.23 14.43 -1.66
C MET A 126 -14.58 13.96 -2.20
N ASN A 127 -15.49 13.55 -1.32
CA ASN A 127 -16.84 13.10 -1.66
C ASN A 127 -17.63 14.17 -2.42
N ARG A 128 -17.58 15.42 -1.96
CA ARG A 128 -18.22 16.56 -2.62
C ARG A 128 -17.67 16.74 -4.04
N LYS A 129 -16.33 16.83 -4.17
CA LYS A 129 -15.67 17.12 -5.45
C LYS A 129 -15.89 16.03 -6.50
N VAL A 130 -15.75 14.75 -6.13
CA VAL A 130 -15.99 13.67 -7.10
C VAL A 130 -17.45 13.54 -7.51
N LYS A 131 -18.41 13.94 -6.66
CA LYS A 131 -19.84 13.95 -7.04
C LYS A 131 -20.18 15.06 -8.02
N THR A 132 -19.45 16.17 -7.99
CA THR A 132 -19.67 17.33 -8.87
C THR A 132 -18.80 17.34 -10.12
N ASP A 133 -17.68 16.61 -10.12
CA ASP A 133 -16.80 16.50 -11.28
C ASP A 133 -17.39 15.56 -12.34
N ALA A 134 -17.37 15.99 -13.61
CA ALA A 134 -17.97 15.24 -14.71
C ALA A 134 -17.31 13.86 -14.97
N ARG A 135 -16.06 13.67 -14.54
CA ARG A 135 -15.32 12.40 -14.67
C ARG A 135 -15.31 11.61 -13.36
N GLY A 136 -15.93 12.13 -12.30
CA GLY A 136 -15.86 11.58 -10.96
C GLY A 136 -14.47 11.66 -10.35
N GLU A 137 -13.65 12.63 -10.74
CA GLU A 137 -12.23 12.72 -10.39
C GLU A 137 -11.93 14.04 -9.65
N ALA A 138 -11.06 13.99 -8.64
CA ALA A 138 -10.68 15.21 -7.92
C ALA A 138 -9.29 15.13 -7.30
N TRP A 139 -8.65 16.31 -7.21
CA TRP A 139 -7.47 16.53 -6.37
C TRP A 139 -7.85 17.25 -5.08
N VAL A 140 -7.34 16.77 -3.94
CA VAL A 140 -7.58 17.35 -2.61
C VAL A 140 -6.28 17.39 -1.81
N LYS A 141 -5.95 18.57 -1.27
CA LYS A 141 -4.83 18.78 -0.34
C LYS A 141 -5.30 18.76 1.10
N TYR A 142 -4.58 18.07 1.97
CA TYR A 142 -4.87 17.95 3.40
C TYR A 142 -3.60 17.54 4.16
N MET A 143 -3.67 17.48 5.49
CA MET A 143 -2.57 16.98 6.31
C MET A 143 -2.74 15.48 6.61
N TRP A 144 -1.70 14.68 6.42
CA TRP A 144 -1.71 13.26 6.73
C TRP A 144 -0.35 12.78 7.25
N VAL A 145 -0.35 11.72 8.04
CA VAL A 145 0.89 11.09 8.51
C VAL A 145 1.36 10.09 7.47
N LYS A 146 2.58 10.27 6.95
CA LYS A 146 3.25 9.35 6.03
C LYS A 146 3.55 8.02 6.74
N PRO A 147 3.49 6.86 6.06
CA PRO A 147 3.96 5.60 6.63
C PRO A 147 5.40 5.70 7.14
N GLY A 148 5.66 5.20 8.35
CA GLY A 148 6.97 5.28 9.02
C GLY A 148 7.20 6.55 9.85
N ASP A 149 6.38 7.59 9.68
CA ASP A 149 6.45 8.84 10.43
C ASP A 149 5.36 8.95 11.50
N ASN A 150 5.49 9.94 12.39
CA ASN A 150 4.48 10.29 13.41
C ASN A 150 3.96 11.73 13.29
N LYS A 151 4.57 12.57 12.47
CA LYS A 151 4.16 13.96 12.25
C LYS A 151 3.40 14.08 10.93
N PRO A 152 2.23 14.75 10.91
CA PRO A 152 1.51 14.98 9.67
C PRO A 152 2.25 16.01 8.81
N THR A 153 2.29 15.73 7.51
CA THR A 153 2.79 16.65 6.47
C THR A 153 1.70 16.88 5.43
N GLU A 154 1.91 17.87 4.56
CA GLU A 154 0.97 18.09 3.46
C GLU A 154 0.93 16.87 2.55
N LYS A 155 -0.28 16.46 2.18
CA LYS A 155 -0.56 15.39 1.24
C LYS A 155 -1.50 15.93 0.17
N MET A 156 -1.13 15.76 -1.10
CA MET A 156 -2.01 15.98 -2.23
C MET A 156 -2.47 14.64 -2.76
N SER A 157 -3.77 14.40 -2.79
CA SER A 157 -4.32 13.13 -3.28
C SER A 157 -5.27 13.30 -4.44
N PHE A 158 -5.21 12.34 -5.35
CA PHE A 158 -6.18 12.15 -6.41
C PHE A 158 -7.17 11.07 -6.00
N VAL A 159 -8.45 11.30 -6.25
CA VAL A 159 -9.53 10.37 -5.98
C VAL A 159 -10.40 10.17 -7.20
N LYS A 160 -10.95 8.97 -7.36
CA LYS A 160 -11.89 8.63 -8.42
C LYS A 160 -13.08 7.85 -7.86
N LEU A 161 -14.28 8.34 -8.15
CA LEU A 161 -15.54 7.62 -7.95
C LEU A 161 -15.66 6.49 -8.98
N VAL A 162 -16.02 5.30 -8.53
CA VAL A 162 -16.24 4.11 -9.36
C VAL A 162 -17.45 3.33 -8.85
N LYS A 163 -18.16 2.65 -9.75
CA LYS A 163 -19.32 1.81 -9.42
C LYS A 163 -19.02 0.34 -9.71
N ASN A 164 -19.54 -0.54 -8.87
CA ASN A 164 -19.60 -1.97 -9.12
C ASN A 164 -21.01 -2.45 -8.77
N GLY A 165 -21.83 -2.68 -9.79
CA GLY A 165 -23.27 -2.88 -9.63
C GLY A 165 -23.93 -1.66 -8.99
N ASN A 166 -24.64 -1.88 -7.87
CA ASN A 166 -25.32 -0.82 -7.11
C ASN A 166 -24.47 -0.18 -6.02
N LYS A 167 -23.21 -0.62 -5.86
CA LYS A 167 -22.28 -0.06 -4.88
C LYS A 167 -21.37 0.97 -5.54
N GLU A 168 -21.08 2.04 -4.81
CA GLU A 168 -20.14 3.08 -5.20
C GLU A 168 -18.93 3.08 -4.25
N TYR A 169 -17.76 3.34 -4.81
CA TYR A 169 -16.50 3.44 -4.10
C TYR A 169 -15.73 4.64 -4.58
N ILE A 170 -14.87 5.18 -3.73
CA ILE A 170 -13.91 6.20 -4.07
C ILE A 170 -12.52 5.64 -3.80
N VAL A 171 -11.78 5.45 -4.90
CA VAL A 171 -10.40 4.97 -4.90
C VAL A 171 -9.48 6.18 -4.82
N GLY A 172 -8.56 6.20 -3.87
CA GLY A 172 -7.65 7.33 -3.65
C GLY A 172 -6.20 6.93 -3.54
N CYS A 173 -5.30 7.81 -4.00
CA CYS A 173 -3.86 7.73 -3.79
C CYS A 173 -3.29 9.16 -3.75
N GLY A 174 -2.15 9.39 -3.11
CA GLY A 174 -1.57 10.73 -3.04
C GLY A 174 -0.08 10.76 -2.76
N THR A 175 0.47 11.96 -2.62
CA THR A 175 1.91 12.16 -2.37
C THR A 175 2.15 13.23 -1.32
N HIS A 176 3.25 13.06 -0.59
CA HIS A 176 3.80 14.05 0.34
C HIS A 176 4.93 14.88 -0.29
N SER A 177 5.27 14.64 -1.57
CA SER A 177 6.34 15.36 -2.26
C SER A 177 5.94 16.81 -2.50
N ILE A 178 6.57 17.74 -1.79
CA ILE A 178 6.33 19.19 -1.90
C ILE A 178 6.42 19.67 -3.36
N LYS A 179 7.38 19.13 -4.12
CA LYS A 179 7.55 19.46 -5.54
C LYS A 179 6.31 19.09 -6.37
N ILE A 180 5.82 17.86 -6.21
CA ILE A 180 4.65 17.37 -6.97
C ILE A 180 3.37 18.04 -6.48
N ILE A 181 3.24 18.32 -5.17
CA ILE A 181 2.13 19.10 -4.61
C ILE A 181 2.06 20.46 -5.31
N ALA A 182 3.16 21.21 -5.35
CA ALA A 182 3.21 22.53 -5.99
C ALA A 182 2.96 22.47 -7.51
N GLU A 183 3.33 21.38 -8.18
CA GLU A 183 3.04 21.15 -9.59
C GLU A 183 1.54 20.94 -9.81
N VAL A 184 0.91 20.05 -9.04
CA VAL A 184 -0.53 19.78 -9.11
C VAL A 184 -1.33 21.05 -8.83
N GLU A 185 -0.96 21.85 -7.82
CA GLU A 185 -1.66 23.09 -7.49
C GLU A 185 -1.62 24.13 -8.63
N LYS A 186 -0.54 24.15 -9.42
CA LYS A 186 -0.44 25.03 -10.59
C LYS A 186 -1.32 24.56 -11.75
N LEU A 187 -1.41 23.25 -11.96
CA LEU A 187 -2.12 22.64 -13.09
C LEU A 187 -3.62 22.49 -12.82
N TYR A 188 -3.96 22.19 -11.57
CA TYR A 188 -5.31 21.94 -11.08
C TYR A 188 -5.55 22.94 -9.98
N GLN A 189 -5.90 24.19 -10.32
CA GLN A 189 -6.25 25.21 -9.32
C GLN A 189 -7.41 24.67 -8.48
N PRO A 190 -7.15 24.19 -7.25
CA PRO A 190 -8.24 23.67 -6.44
C PRO A 190 -9.01 24.90 -5.99
N GLU A 191 -10.30 24.98 -6.31
CA GLU A 191 -11.14 25.98 -5.66
C GLU A 191 -10.90 25.89 -4.16
N THR A 192 -10.57 27.04 -3.57
CA THR A 192 -10.06 27.15 -2.21
C THR A 192 -10.97 26.39 -1.26
N ILE A 193 -10.37 25.57 -0.39
CA ILE A 193 -11.07 24.74 0.60
C ILE A 193 -11.98 25.65 1.43
N ILE A 194 -13.26 25.71 1.08
CA ILE A 194 -14.28 26.26 1.97
C ILE A 194 -14.46 25.21 3.06
N ALA A 195 -14.44 25.63 4.32
CA ALA A 195 -14.84 24.80 5.45
C ALA A 195 -16.34 24.45 5.30
N VAL A 196 -16.67 23.52 4.40
CA VAL A 196 -18.04 23.04 4.22
C VAL A 196 -18.22 21.89 5.19
N ALA A 197 -18.83 22.19 6.34
CA ALA A 197 -19.43 21.17 7.18
C ALA A 197 -20.45 20.36 6.35
N PRO A 198 -20.63 19.05 6.60
CA PRO A 198 -21.66 18.29 5.90
C PRO A 198 -23.02 18.97 6.12
N GLU A 199 -23.77 19.20 5.03
CA GLU A 199 -25.14 19.72 5.09
C GLU A 199 -25.97 18.78 5.98
N THR A 200 -26.38 19.28 7.14
CA THR A 200 -27.34 18.63 8.02
C THR A 200 -28.72 18.73 7.37
N LYS A 201 -29.24 17.63 6.83
CA LYS A 201 -30.69 17.53 6.61
C LYS A 201 -31.36 17.54 7.99
N ASP A 202 -32.28 18.47 8.16
CA ASP A 202 -33.03 18.74 9.38
C ASP A 202 -33.71 17.49 9.96
N GLU A 203 -33.23 17.05 11.13
CA GLU A 203 -34.09 16.53 12.21
C GLU A 203 -33.55 17.08 13.55
N ALA A 204 -34.38 17.85 14.23
CA ALA A 204 -34.10 18.48 15.52
C ALA A 204 -34.02 17.42 16.66
N PRO A 205 -33.40 17.76 17.81
CA PRO A 205 -32.55 16.84 18.56
C PRO A 205 -33.27 16.09 19.68
N THR A 206 -32.97 14.80 19.84
CA THR A 206 -33.01 14.16 21.17
C THR A 206 -31.62 14.20 21.78
N THR A 207 -31.58 14.86 22.94
CA THR A 207 -30.47 15.01 23.88
C THR A 207 -29.62 13.75 24.09
N ALA A 208 -28.33 13.87 23.80
CA ALA A 208 -27.30 13.07 24.46
C ALA A 208 -26.06 13.96 24.72
N ALA A 209 -25.61 13.92 25.97
CA ALA A 209 -24.46 14.65 26.50
C ALA A 209 -23.16 14.29 25.76
N PRO A 210 -22.12 15.15 25.77
CA PRO A 210 -20.96 14.98 24.91
C PRO A 210 -20.05 13.84 25.43
N GLU A 211 -19.97 12.75 24.66
CA GLU A 211 -18.87 11.80 24.81
C GLU A 211 -17.58 12.39 24.20
N LYS A 212 -16.53 12.32 25.01
CA LYS A 212 -15.17 12.81 24.77
C LYS A 212 -14.60 12.27 23.42
N PRO A 213 -13.87 13.08 22.62
CA PRO A 213 -13.27 12.60 21.37
C PRO A 213 -12.29 11.45 21.62
N ALA A 214 -12.33 10.43 20.75
CA ALA A 214 -11.38 9.32 20.74
C ALA A 214 -9.95 9.83 20.55
N GLU A 215 -9.22 9.95 21.66
CA GLU A 215 -7.82 10.28 21.75
C GLU A 215 -6.99 9.01 21.49
N VAL A 216 -6.37 8.93 20.31
CA VAL A 216 -5.34 7.91 20.05
C VAL A 216 -4.09 8.33 20.81
N ALA A 217 -3.88 7.72 21.97
CA ALA A 217 -2.74 7.97 22.83
C ALA A 217 -1.41 7.57 22.16
N THR A 218 -0.51 8.54 22.03
CA THR A 218 0.94 8.36 22.13
C THR A 218 1.42 9.22 23.31
N PRO A 219 2.40 8.78 24.12
CA PRO A 219 2.63 9.35 25.44
C PRO A 219 3.35 10.70 25.32
N VAL A 220 2.78 11.74 25.92
CA VAL A 220 3.45 13.01 26.19
C VAL A 220 3.69 13.09 27.70
N VAL A 221 4.96 13.17 28.07
CA VAL A 221 5.42 13.53 29.42
C VAL A 221 4.96 14.97 29.70
N GLU A 222 4.20 15.18 30.78
CA GLU A 222 3.82 16.51 31.26
C GLU A 222 5.05 17.36 31.65
N PRO A 223 5.05 18.67 31.36
CA PRO A 223 5.95 19.62 32.01
C PRO A 223 5.33 20.07 33.35
N ALA A 224 5.99 19.75 34.47
CA ALA A 224 5.63 20.28 35.78
C ALA A 224 5.91 21.79 35.87
N LYS A 225 4.95 22.53 36.44
CA LYS A 225 4.99 23.98 36.73
C LYS A 225 6.05 24.32 37.82
N PRO A 226 6.68 25.51 37.82
CA PRO A 226 7.84 25.80 38.67
C PRO A 226 7.45 26.11 40.13
N ALA A 227 8.30 25.66 41.06
CA ALA A 227 8.26 25.99 42.47
C ALA A 227 9.59 26.64 42.92
N ASP A 228 9.49 27.39 44.02
CA ASP A 228 10.33 28.45 44.57
C ASP A 228 11.86 28.33 44.58
N VAL A 229 12.46 29.53 44.53
CA VAL A 229 13.88 29.86 44.68
C VAL A 229 14.38 29.51 46.08
N ALA A 230 15.39 28.65 46.16
CA ALA A 230 16.30 28.55 47.31
C ALA A 230 17.77 28.53 46.84
N LYS A 231 18.58 29.26 47.61
CA LYS A 231 19.97 29.71 47.42
C LYS A 231 21.00 28.60 47.08
N PRO A 232 22.09 28.90 46.33
CA PRO A 232 23.01 27.88 45.83
C PRO A 232 24.07 27.47 46.87
N ALA A 233 24.31 26.16 46.99
CA ALA A 233 25.39 25.57 47.77
C ALA A 233 26.46 24.94 46.84
N GLU A 234 27.66 25.49 46.97
CA GLU A 234 29.02 24.97 46.73
C GLU A 234 29.31 23.82 45.74
N VAL A 235 30.26 24.14 44.86
CA VAL A 235 30.89 23.31 43.83
C VAL A 235 31.76 22.21 44.46
N ALA A 236 31.43 20.95 44.19
CA ALA A 236 32.35 19.83 44.35
C ALA A 236 32.94 19.44 43.00
N LYS A 237 34.27 19.23 42.97
CA LYS A 237 35.13 18.95 41.81
C LYS A 237 34.68 17.76 40.94
N PRO A 238 35.00 17.74 39.64
CA PRO A 238 34.75 16.60 38.77
C PRO A 238 35.62 15.40 39.14
N ALA A 239 35.01 14.21 39.24
CA ALA A 239 35.72 12.95 39.28
C ALA A 239 36.19 12.54 37.86
N GLU A 240 37.33 11.88 37.86
CA GLU A 240 38.27 11.60 36.78
C GLU A 240 37.69 10.71 35.66
N VAL A 241 37.97 11.07 34.41
CA VAL A 241 37.64 10.31 33.20
C VAL A 241 38.55 9.09 33.11
N ALA A 242 37.99 7.89 33.24
CA ALA A 242 38.69 6.66 32.91
C ALA A 242 38.92 6.57 31.39
N LYS A 243 40.17 6.27 31.00
CA LYS A 243 40.66 6.08 29.63
C LYS A 243 39.77 5.14 28.80
N PRO A 244 39.61 5.39 27.48
CA PRO A 244 39.04 4.41 26.55
C PRO A 244 39.92 3.17 26.48
N ALA A 245 39.32 1.98 26.57
CA ALA A 245 39.99 0.72 26.27
C ALA A 245 40.29 0.62 24.76
N GLU A 246 41.46 0.08 24.48
CA GLU A 246 42.13 -0.06 23.18
C GLU A 246 41.33 -0.95 22.21
N VAL A 247 41.21 -0.49 20.96
CA VAL A 247 40.58 -1.21 19.85
C VAL A 247 41.46 -2.39 19.45
N ALA A 248 40.98 -3.62 19.63
CA ALA A 248 41.61 -4.80 19.05
C ALA A 248 41.44 -4.77 17.51
N LYS A 249 42.55 -4.98 16.79
CA LYS A 249 42.62 -5.09 15.33
C LYS A 249 41.63 -6.13 14.76
N PRO A 250 41.05 -5.90 13.56
CA PRO A 250 40.34 -6.96 12.84
C PRO A 250 41.31 -8.08 12.46
N ALA A 251 40.88 -9.34 12.67
CA ALA A 251 41.57 -10.51 12.17
C ALA A 251 41.48 -10.58 10.64
N GLU A 252 42.63 -10.88 10.02
CA GLU A 252 42.84 -11.10 8.60
C GLU A 252 42.04 -12.33 8.14
N VAL A 253 41.05 -12.14 7.26
CA VAL A 253 40.34 -13.26 6.61
C VAL A 253 41.22 -13.76 5.46
N ALA A 254 41.57 -15.05 5.56
CA ALA A 254 42.38 -15.78 4.60
C ALA A 254 41.79 -15.76 3.18
N LYS A 255 42.68 -15.70 2.19
CA LYS A 255 42.40 -15.89 0.76
C LYS A 255 41.66 -17.21 0.50
N PRO A 256 40.69 -17.26 -0.42
CA PRO A 256 40.20 -18.55 -0.92
C PRO A 256 41.28 -19.22 -1.78
N ALA A 257 41.55 -20.49 -1.49
CA ALA A 257 42.41 -21.36 -2.27
C ALA A 257 41.66 -21.93 -3.49
N ASP A 258 42.39 -22.03 -4.60
CA ASP A 258 41.99 -22.63 -5.87
C ASP A 258 41.40 -24.05 -5.72
N VAL A 259 40.25 -24.30 -6.35
CA VAL A 259 39.81 -25.65 -6.74
C VAL A 259 39.41 -25.63 -8.21
N VAL A 260 40.40 -26.03 -9.01
CA VAL A 260 40.41 -26.68 -10.33
C VAL A 260 39.05 -26.95 -11.02
N ALA A 261 38.93 -26.39 -12.23
CA ALA A 261 37.89 -26.68 -13.23
C ALA A 261 37.99 -28.11 -13.80
N PRO A 262 36.91 -28.60 -14.44
CA PRO A 262 37.10 -29.08 -15.81
C PRO A 262 36.30 -28.26 -16.82
N VAL A 263 37.03 -27.84 -17.85
CA VAL A 263 36.54 -27.19 -19.08
C VAL A 263 35.90 -28.24 -19.98
N ALA A 264 34.68 -27.96 -20.45
CA ALA A 264 34.18 -28.44 -21.73
C ALA A 264 33.53 -27.26 -22.47
N GLU A 265 34.07 -26.99 -23.65
CA GLU A 265 33.88 -25.86 -24.56
C GLU A 265 32.47 -25.83 -25.20
N PRO A 266 31.82 -24.66 -25.41
CA PRO A 266 30.81 -24.53 -26.44
C PRO A 266 31.44 -23.94 -27.72
N ALA A 267 31.51 -24.77 -28.76
CA ALA A 267 31.88 -24.36 -30.10
C ALA A 267 30.83 -23.39 -30.71
N LYS A 268 31.35 -22.47 -31.55
CA LYS A 268 30.66 -21.40 -32.29
C LYS A 268 29.36 -21.82 -33.00
N PRO A 269 28.39 -20.90 -33.18
CA PRO A 269 27.30 -21.09 -34.13
C PRO A 269 27.83 -20.89 -35.56
N ALA A 270 27.63 -21.92 -36.40
CA ALA A 270 27.76 -21.85 -37.85
C ALA A 270 26.36 -21.80 -38.49
N ASP A 271 26.27 -21.02 -39.56
CA ASP A 271 25.10 -20.76 -40.39
C ASP A 271 24.27 -22.00 -40.72
N VAL A 272 22.94 -21.90 -40.53
CA VAL A 272 21.99 -22.86 -41.11
C VAL A 272 21.11 -22.13 -42.12
N VAL A 273 21.45 -22.39 -43.37
CA VAL A 273 20.73 -22.08 -44.59
C VAL A 273 19.39 -22.81 -44.61
N ALA A 274 18.35 -22.11 -45.04
CA ALA A 274 17.01 -22.64 -45.29
C ALA A 274 16.99 -23.76 -46.34
N PRO A 275 15.99 -24.65 -46.29
CA PRO A 275 15.39 -25.15 -47.52
C PRO A 275 13.89 -24.89 -47.58
N VAL A 276 13.52 -24.32 -48.72
CA VAL A 276 12.17 -24.22 -49.28
C VAL A 276 11.73 -25.62 -49.77
N ALA A 277 10.52 -26.04 -49.41
CA ALA A 277 9.77 -27.07 -50.14
C ALA A 277 8.24 -26.94 -49.89
N GLU A 278 7.59 -26.31 -50.87
CA GLU A 278 6.24 -26.50 -51.45
C GLU A 278 5.19 -27.44 -50.78
N PRO A 279 3.91 -27.03 -50.65
CA PRO A 279 2.80 -27.95 -50.53
C PRO A 279 2.11 -28.20 -51.89
N ALA A 280 2.14 -29.46 -52.33
CA ALA A 280 1.37 -29.96 -53.48
C ALA A 280 -0.09 -30.27 -53.10
N LYS A 281 -0.98 -29.76 -53.96
CA LYS A 281 -2.42 -29.99 -54.21
C LYS A 281 -3.05 -31.31 -53.68
N PRO A 282 -4.27 -31.26 -53.09
CA PRO A 282 -5.16 -32.42 -53.02
C PRO A 282 -5.92 -32.64 -54.33
N ALA A 283 -6.05 -33.92 -54.70
CA ALA A 283 -6.70 -34.44 -55.90
C ALA A 283 -8.24 -34.38 -55.84
N GLU A 284 -8.83 -34.43 -57.03
CA GLU A 284 -10.24 -34.34 -57.40
C GLU A 284 -11.19 -35.31 -56.68
N GLN A 285 -12.41 -34.83 -56.41
CA GLN A 285 -13.59 -35.63 -56.14
C GLN A 285 -14.55 -35.50 -57.35
N PRO A 286 -15.18 -36.58 -57.84
CA PRO A 286 -15.83 -36.55 -59.14
C PRO A 286 -17.23 -35.91 -59.12
N THR A 287 -17.47 -35.22 -60.23
CA THR A 287 -18.70 -34.71 -60.84
C THR A 287 -20.02 -35.37 -60.41
N GLN A 288 -20.98 -34.56 -59.98
CA GLN A 288 -22.41 -34.82 -60.23
C GLN A 288 -23.01 -33.63 -61.00
N ALA A 289 -23.63 -33.97 -62.12
CA ALA A 289 -24.24 -33.08 -63.09
C ALA A 289 -25.53 -32.41 -62.56
N PRO A 290 -25.95 -31.25 -63.11
CA PRO A 290 -27.24 -30.66 -62.81
C PRO A 290 -28.32 -31.29 -63.70
N ALA A 291 -29.35 -31.88 -63.10
CA ALA A 291 -30.60 -32.16 -63.80
C ALA A 291 -31.50 -30.93 -63.73
N GLN A 292 -31.79 -30.36 -64.90
CA GLN A 292 -32.86 -29.40 -65.14
C GLN A 292 -34.22 -30.12 -65.03
N LYS A 293 -35.17 -29.51 -64.31
CA LYS A 293 -36.53 -29.17 -64.80
C LYS A 293 -37.29 -28.38 -63.75
#